data_AF-A0A3E5FF02-F1
#
_entry.id   AF-A0A3E5FF02-F1
#
_cell.length_a   1.000
_cell.length_b   1.000
_cell.length_c   1.000
_cell.angle_alpha   90.00
_cell.angle_beta   90.00
_cell.angle_gamma   90.00
#
_symmetry.space_group_name_H-M   'P 1'
#
loop_
_entity.id
_entity.type
_entity.pdbx_description
1 polymer ?
#
loop_
_entity_poly.entity_id
_entity_poly.type
_entity_poly.pdbx_seq_one_letter_code
_entity_poly.pdbx_strand_id
1 'polypeptide(L)'
;MEDMFSLGNVGLWKYVTNSSWAPTGEVGELFITKILGTIILKLKYKDVVYAVSKRANEKHFRIQTSEGERLFYFDNFNELKETIENNK
;
A
#
# COMPACT_ATOMS: atom_id res chain seq x y z
N MET A 1 16.86 -10.46 8.94
CA MET A 1 15.87 -10.44 7.84
C MET A 1 14.82 -9.42 8.26
N GLU A 2 14.35 -8.52 7.39
CA GLU A 2 13.18 -7.70 7.73
C GLU A 2 12.00 -8.67 7.93
N ASP A 3 11.40 -8.69 9.11
CA ASP A 3 10.15 -9.41 9.28
C ASP A 3 9.08 -8.65 8.49
N MET A 4 8.54 -9.32 7.46
CA MET A 4 7.44 -8.82 6.65
C MET A 4 6.18 -9.58 7.04
N PHE A 5 5.19 -8.85 7.54
CA PHE A 5 3.88 -9.42 7.85
C PHE A 5 2.90 -9.05 6.75
N SER A 6 2.29 -10.06 6.12
CA SER A 6 1.25 -9.86 5.12
C SER A 6 -0.02 -9.33 5.78
N LEU A 7 -0.64 -8.35 5.13
CA LEU A 7 -1.96 -7.80 5.49
C LEU A 7 -3.04 -8.24 4.51
N GLY A 8 -2.70 -9.14 3.57
CA GLY A 8 -3.59 -9.63 2.54
C GLY A 8 -3.59 -8.79 1.26
N ASN A 9 -4.50 -9.14 0.36
CA ASN A 9 -4.55 -8.60 -0.99
C ASN A 9 -5.44 -7.36 -1.10
N VAL A 10 -5.03 -6.43 -1.96
CA VAL A 10 -5.81 -5.25 -2.35
C VAL A 10 -5.95 -5.16 -3.85
N GLY A 11 -7.12 -4.70 -4.30
CA GLY A 11 -7.37 -4.41 -5.71
C GLY A 11 -6.67 -3.12 -6.14
N LEU A 12 -6.07 -3.14 -7.33
CA LEU A 12 -5.35 -2.00 -7.88
C LEU A 12 -6.21 -1.21 -8.86
N TRP A 13 -6.05 0.11 -8.80
CA TRP A 13 -6.72 1.07 -9.65
C TRP A 13 -5.67 1.85 -10.45
N LYS A 14 -6.05 2.33 -11.63
CA LYS A 14 -5.18 3.22 -12.43
C LYS A 14 -5.92 4.48 -12.84
N TYR A 15 -5.16 5.55 -13.02
CA TYR A 15 -5.67 6.75 -13.67
C TYR A 15 -5.99 6.43 -15.13
N VAL A 16 -7.16 6.86 -15.62
CA VAL A 16 -7.55 6.66 -17.02
C VAL A 16 -7.61 8.02 -17.74
N THR A 17 -8.57 8.88 -17.38
CA THR A 17 -8.72 10.26 -17.92
C THR A 17 -9.67 11.09 -17.03
N ASN A 18 -9.61 12.44 -17.08
CA ASN A 18 -10.55 13.36 -16.40
C ASN A 18 -10.81 13.07 -14.92
N SER A 19 -9.76 12.91 -14.11
CA SER A 19 -9.89 12.62 -12.67
C SER A 19 -10.62 11.32 -12.32
N SER A 20 -10.78 10.42 -13.31
CA SER A 20 -11.40 9.12 -13.10
C SER A 20 -10.36 8.02 -12.87
N TRP A 21 -10.68 7.17 -11.90
CA TRP A 21 -9.93 5.96 -11.56
C TRP A 21 -10.75 4.76 -12.01
N ALA A 22 -10.10 3.78 -12.64
CA ALA A 22 -10.74 2.52 -12.99
C ALA A 22 -10.06 1.34 -12.28
N PRO A 23 -10.85 0.34 -11.86
CA PRO A 23 -10.28 -0.91 -11.41
C PRO A 23 -9.52 -1.56 -12.56
N THR A 24 -8.34 -2.07 -12.27
CA THR A 24 -7.48 -2.71 -13.28
C THR A 24 -7.78 -4.19 -13.46
N GLY A 25 -8.45 -4.81 -12.47
CA GLY A 25 -8.51 -6.26 -12.32
C GLY A 25 -7.23 -6.86 -11.72
N GLU A 26 -6.20 -6.05 -11.50
CA GLU A 26 -4.93 -6.45 -10.89
C GLU A 26 -5.04 -6.42 -9.36
N VAL A 27 -4.28 -7.30 -8.71
CA VAL A 27 -4.17 -7.38 -7.25
C VAL A 27 -2.72 -7.25 -6.82
N GLY A 28 -2.50 -6.64 -5.66
CA GLY A 28 -1.21 -6.64 -4.98
C GLY A 28 -1.37 -7.12 -3.54
N GLU A 29 -0.29 -7.63 -2.96
CA GLU A 29 -0.26 -8.09 -1.58
C GLU A 29 0.39 -7.02 -0.69
N LEU A 30 -0.31 -6.59 0.35
CA LEU A 30 0.18 -5.61 1.30
C LEU A 30 1.05 -6.26 2.36
N PHE A 31 2.14 -5.56 2.69
CA PHE A 31 3.03 -5.96 3.77
C PHE A 31 3.33 -4.77 4.67
N ILE A 32 3.49 -5.05 5.95
CA ILE A 32 4.18 -4.15 6.86
C ILE A 32 5.53 -4.75 7.23
N THR A 33 6.49 -3.86 7.44
CA THR A 33 7.78 -4.22 8.01
C THR A 33 8.19 -3.20 9.06
N LYS A 34 8.99 -3.62 10.03
CA LYS A 34 9.47 -2.79 11.12
C LYS A 34 10.96 -2.56 10.96
N ILE A 35 11.35 -1.34 10.62
CA ILE A 35 12.75 -0.92 10.52
C ILE A 35 13.04 0.07 11.64
N LEU A 36 14.00 -0.24 12.52
CA LEU A 36 14.42 0.64 13.62
C LEU A 36 13.23 1.17 14.45
N GLY A 37 12.22 0.32 14.67
CA GLY A 37 11.01 0.69 15.41
C GLY A 37 9.94 1.43 14.60
N THR A 38 10.22 1.79 13.35
CA THR A 38 9.28 2.45 12.44
C THR A 38 8.55 1.42 11.59
N ILE A 39 7.22 1.51 11.53
CA ILE A 39 6.38 0.67 10.66
C ILE A 39 6.32 1.27 9.28
N ILE A 40 6.64 0.47 8.27
CA ILE A 40 6.62 0.86 6.85
C ILE A 40 5.66 -0.06 6.10
N LEU A 41 4.73 0.56 5.37
CA LEU A 41 3.83 -0.14 4.44
C LEU A 41 4.52 -0.33 3.09
N LYS A 42 4.45 -1.55 2.55
CA LYS A 42 4.95 -1.94 1.23
C LYS A 42 3.84 -2.69 0.48
N LEU A 43 3.88 -2.65 -0.85
CA LEU A 43 2.96 -3.41 -1.69
C LEU A 43 3.78 -4.27 -2.65
N LYS A 44 3.60 -5.59 -2.60
CA LYS A 44 4.11 -6.47 -3.64
C LYS A 44 3.10 -6.51 -4.77
N TYR A 45 3.55 -6.14 -5.96
CA TYR A 45 2.75 -6.24 -7.18
C TYR A 45 3.57 -7.00 -8.22
N LYS A 46 3.02 -8.12 -8.71
CA LYS A 46 3.79 -9.14 -9.44
C LYS A 46 4.98 -9.59 -8.57
N ASP A 47 6.18 -9.66 -9.13
CA ASP A 47 7.39 -10.08 -8.42
C ASP A 47 8.22 -8.92 -7.84
N VAL A 48 7.65 -7.72 -7.75
CA VAL A 48 8.34 -6.51 -7.29
C VAL A 48 7.65 -5.92 -6.06
N VAL A 49 8.45 -5.54 -5.06
CA VAL A 49 7.99 -4.84 -3.86
C VAL A 49 8.18 -3.34 -4.04
N TYR A 50 7.08 -2.60 -3.96
CA TYR A 50 7.04 -1.15 -4.15
C TYR A 50 6.90 -0.43 -2.81
N ALA A 51 7.59 0.71 -2.71
CA ALA A 51 7.37 1.68 -1.65
C ALA A 51 5.97 2.30 -1.83
N VAL A 52 5.24 2.40 -0.72
CA VAL A 52 3.90 2.97 -0.71
C VAL A 52 3.98 4.42 -0.26
N SER A 53 3.25 5.30 -0.94
CA SER A 53 3.10 6.70 -0.56
C SER A 53 1.62 7.09 -0.42
N LYS A 54 1.35 8.13 0.35
CA LYS A 54 0.01 8.71 0.53
C LYS A 54 0.16 10.22 0.68
N ARG A 55 -0.59 10.99 -0.10
CA ARG A 55 -0.60 12.45 0.04
C ARG A 55 -1.50 12.86 1.21
N ALA A 56 -1.25 14.04 1.77
CA ALA A 56 -2.14 14.62 2.77
C ALA A 56 -3.58 14.70 2.22
N ASN A 57 -4.56 14.33 3.03
CA ASN A 57 -6.00 14.35 2.72
C ASN A 57 -6.49 13.37 1.64
N GLU A 58 -5.65 12.48 1.09
CA GLU A 58 -6.12 11.41 0.20
C GLU A 58 -6.59 10.18 1.01
N LYS A 59 -7.58 9.46 0.49
CA LYS A 59 -8.05 8.20 1.08
C LYS A 59 -7.33 6.96 0.55
N HIS A 60 -6.65 7.08 -0.59
CA HIS A 60 -5.94 5.99 -1.23
C HIS A 60 -4.43 6.13 -1.05
N PHE A 61 -3.74 5.01 -1.22
CA PHE A 61 -2.30 4.91 -1.32
C PHE A 61 -1.87 4.78 -2.77
N ARG A 62 -0.61 5.09 -3.05
CA ARG A 62 -0.03 5.12 -4.39
C ARG A 62 1.26 4.30 -4.44
N ILE A 63 1.47 3.59 -5.53
CA ILE A 63 2.76 3.03 -5.93
C ILE A 63 3.11 3.49 -7.34
N GLN A 64 4.39 3.77 -7.57
CA GLN A 64 4.92 4.04 -8.89
C GLN A 64 5.52 2.76 -9.46
N THR A 65 4.88 2.18 -10.47
CA THR A 65 5.37 0.98 -11.16
C THR A 65 6.03 1.33 -12.48
N SER A 66 6.71 0.35 -13.10
CA SER A 66 7.19 0.46 -14.49
C SER A 66 6.04 0.62 -15.49
N GLU A 67 4.83 0.19 -15.14
CA GLU A 67 3.60 0.28 -15.93
C GLU A 67 2.74 1.51 -15.56
N GLY A 68 3.34 2.47 -14.86
CA GLY A 68 2.71 3.70 -14.39
C GLY A 68 2.21 3.64 -12.96
N GLU A 69 1.50 4.68 -12.55
CA GLU A 69 0.93 4.77 -11.20
C GLU A 69 -0.17 3.72 -11.00
N ARG A 70 -0.19 3.12 -9.81
CA ARG A 70 -1.32 2.33 -9.31
C ARG A 70 -1.75 2.85 -7.95
N LEU A 71 -3.05 2.77 -7.70
CA LEU A 71 -3.67 3.13 -6.43
C LEU A 71 -4.31 1.93 -5.77
N PHE A 72 -4.43 1.99 -4.44
CA PHE A 72 -5.26 1.07 -3.67
C PHE A 72 -5.85 1.78 -2.46
N TYR A 73 -6.94 1.22 -1.93
CA TYR A 73 -7.60 1.71 -0.72
C TYR A 73 -7.26 0.77 0.44
N PHE A 74 -6.98 1.33 1.61
CA PHE A 74 -6.73 0.57 2.83
C PHE A 74 -7.09 1.43 4.05
N ASP A 75 -8.37 1.36 4.45
CA ASP A 75 -8.95 2.29 5.42
C ASP A 75 -8.38 2.12 6.84
N ASN A 76 -7.92 0.90 7.18
CA ASN A 76 -7.50 0.55 8.54
C ASN A 76 -6.00 0.77 8.79
N PHE A 77 -5.27 1.44 7.89
CA PHE A 77 -3.81 1.57 8.05
C PHE A 77 -3.41 2.30 9.33
N ASN A 78 -4.08 3.42 9.63
CA ASN A 78 -3.71 4.25 10.77
C ASN A 78 -3.99 3.51 12.10
N GLU A 79 -5.16 2.87 12.20
CA GLU A 79 -5.55 2.06 13.35
C GLU A 79 -4.60 0.87 13.55
N LEU A 80 -4.25 0.17 12.46
CA LEU A 80 -3.28 -0.92 12.49
C LEU A 80 -1.90 -0.42 12.96
N LYS A 81 -1.45 0.73 12.44
CA LYS A 81 -0.18 1.33 12.82
C LYS A 81 -0.14 1.65 14.31
N GLU A 82 -1.16 2.33 14.83
CA GLU A 82 -1.29 2.66 16.25
C GLU A 82 -1.31 1.39 17.12
N THR A 83 -2.07 0.37 16.70
CA THR A 83 -2.15 -0.91 17.41
C THR A 83 -0.78 -1.57 17.54
N ILE A 84 0.01 -1.62 16.47
CA ILE A 84 1.34 -2.26 16.49
C ILE A 84 2.37 -1.40 17.24
N GLU A 85 2.25 -0.08 17.19
CA GLU A 85 3.12 0.83 17.95
C GLU A 85 2.85 0.75 19.47
N ASN A 86 1.59 0.52 19.87
CA ASN A 86 1.15 0.45 21.25
C ASN A 86 1.27 -0.94 21.90
N ASN A 87 1.17 -2.03 21.12
CA ASN A 87 1.37 -3.40 21.61
C ASN A 87 2.86 -3.80 21.68
N LYS A 88 3.72 -2.89 22.14
CA LYS A 88 5.16 -3.14 22.34
C LYS A 88 5.42 -4.19 23.42
#